data_AF-A0AAV6YI89-F1
#
_entry.id   AF-A0AAV6YI89-F1
#
_cell.length_a   1.000
_cell.length_b   1.000
_cell.length_c   1.000
_cell.angle_alpha   90.00
_cell.angle_beta   90.00
_cell.angle_gamma   90.00
#
_symmetry.space_group_name_H-M   'P 1'
#
loop_
_entity.id
_entity.type
_entity.pdbx_description
1 polymer ?
#
loop_
_entity_poly.entity_id
_entity_poly.type
_entity_poly.pdbx_seq_one_letter_code
_entity_poly.pdbx_strand_id
1 'polypeptide(L)'
;MLNPSVLLWAPLPSPGCCYSQGLTSLLSPQLADIVIDSLCRGVFAGDCRRLSLRSCFPFLYDAECSKRSVVLGMVAGGDKTPHPDSPLIQRSKKEKWSQWSLRGGMQTLSEALESYIKDKGVEIHKDTPVEALERRADGRWQV
;
A
#
# COMPACT_ATOMS: atom_id res chain seq x y z
N MET A 1 5.36 -8.58 -37.51
CA MET A 1 5.35 -7.11 -37.66
C MET A 1 4.45 -6.54 -36.57
N LEU A 2 4.96 -5.53 -35.85
CA LEU A 2 4.51 -5.04 -34.54
C LEU A 2 3.10 -4.43 -34.56
N ASN A 3 2.30 -4.70 -33.51
CA ASN A 3 1.11 -3.92 -33.19
C ASN A 3 1.40 -3.06 -31.94
N PRO A 4 1.45 -1.72 -32.05
CA PRO A 4 1.76 -0.81 -30.97
C PRO A 4 0.46 -0.28 -30.35
N SER A 5 -0.14 -0.98 -29.39
CA SER A 5 -1.38 -0.52 -28.74
C SER A 5 -1.44 -0.77 -27.23
N VAL A 6 -0.29 -0.75 -26.54
CA VAL A 6 -0.25 -0.78 -25.06
C VAL A 6 0.60 0.38 -24.55
N LEU A 7 0.14 1.60 -24.84
CA LEU A 7 0.62 2.83 -24.22
C LEU A 7 -0.61 3.70 -23.92
N LEU A 8 -1.39 3.32 -22.92
CA LEU A 8 -2.20 4.27 -22.17
C LEU A 8 -1.64 4.34 -20.75
N TRP A 9 -0.47 4.95 -20.67
CA TRP A 9 0.07 5.51 -19.44
C TRP A 9 -0.96 6.52 -18.92
N ALA A 10 -1.32 6.41 -17.65
CA ALA A 10 -2.10 7.40 -16.91
C ALA A 10 -1.61 8.83 -17.21
N PRO A 11 -2.50 9.84 -17.22
CA PRO A 11 -2.18 11.19 -17.67
C PRO A 11 -0.93 11.74 -16.98
N LEU A 12 0.01 12.21 -17.82
CA LEU A 12 1.22 12.92 -17.42
C LEU A 12 0.86 14.07 -16.44
N PRO A 13 1.50 14.16 -15.26
CA PRO A 13 1.30 15.30 -14.40
C PRO A 13 1.90 16.56 -15.06
N SER A 14 1.17 17.65 -14.88
CA SER A 14 1.42 19.01 -15.34
C SER A 14 2.88 19.45 -15.17
N PRO A 15 3.42 20.32 -16.06
CA PRO A 15 4.85 20.66 -16.18
C PRO A 15 5.45 21.49 -15.02
N GLY A 16 4.86 21.45 -13.82
CA GLY A 16 5.33 22.17 -12.63
C GLY A 16 5.82 21.29 -11.48
N CYS A 17 5.70 19.96 -11.55
CA CYS A 17 6.20 19.05 -10.51
C CYS A 17 7.59 18.53 -10.89
N CYS A 18 8.62 19.31 -10.56
CA CYS A 18 10.02 18.97 -10.77
C CYS A 18 10.38 17.64 -10.08
N TYR A 19 10.94 16.70 -10.85
CA TYR A 19 11.25 15.31 -10.49
C TYR A 19 12.49 15.11 -9.59
N SER A 20 13.03 16.15 -8.94
CA SER A 20 14.29 16.01 -8.18
C SER A 20 14.47 16.89 -6.95
N GLN A 21 13.41 17.50 -6.41
CA GLN A 21 13.48 18.20 -5.12
C GLN A 21 12.18 18.00 -4.36
N GLY A 22 12.05 16.82 -3.76
CA GLY A 22 10.89 16.50 -2.93
C GLY A 22 11.32 15.76 -1.68
N LEU A 23 11.78 16.52 -0.67
CA LEU A 23 11.74 16.17 0.77
C LEU A 23 12.37 17.21 1.73
N THR A 24 12.50 18.48 1.35
CA THR A 24 13.26 19.46 2.16
C THR A 24 12.43 20.40 3.03
N SER A 25 11.10 20.30 3.08
CA SER A 25 10.27 21.35 3.70
C SER A 25 9.92 21.15 5.18
N LEU A 26 10.62 20.29 5.92
CA LEU A 26 10.49 20.18 7.38
C LEU A 26 11.84 20.03 8.09
N LEU A 27 12.83 19.45 7.43
CA LEU A 27 14.05 18.93 8.02
C LEU A 27 15.21 19.31 7.10
N SER A 28 16.40 19.57 7.66
CA SER A 28 17.60 19.66 6.82
C SER A 28 17.67 18.42 5.91
N PRO A 29 18.20 18.52 4.68
CA PRO A 29 18.25 17.40 3.73
C PRO A 29 18.76 16.09 4.37
N GLN A 30 19.73 16.21 5.27
CA GLN A 30 20.31 15.10 6.02
C GLN A 30 19.31 14.42 6.97
N LEU A 31 18.46 15.19 7.63
CA LEU A 31 17.47 14.65 8.58
C LEU A 31 16.26 14.05 7.84
N ALA A 32 15.87 14.64 6.71
CA ALA A 32 14.87 14.05 5.81
C ALA A 32 15.33 12.68 5.29
N ASP A 33 16.59 12.58 4.86
CA ASP A 33 17.19 11.33 4.39
C ASP A 33 17.18 10.26 5.49
N ILE A 34 17.59 10.60 6.71
CA ILE A 34 17.63 9.64 7.83
C ILE A 34 16.22 9.15 8.21
N VAL A 35 15.24 10.05 8.27
CA VAL A 35 13.86 9.69 8.64
C VAL A 35 13.23 8.80 7.58
N ILE A 36 13.34 9.15 6.31
CA ILE A 36 12.76 8.36 5.22
C ILE A 36 13.49 7.03 5.04
N ASP A 37 14.81 7.00 5.15
CA ASP A 37 15.58 5.75 5.12
C ASP A 37 15.15 4.80 6.26
N SER A 38 14.99 5.33 7.47
CA SER A 38 14.51 4.56 8.63
C SER A 38 13.09 4.03 8.43
N LEU A 39 12.19 4.85 7.87
CA LEU A 39 10.80 4.46 7.57
C LEU A 39 10.75 3.39 6.48
N CYS A 40 11.50 3.55 5.40
CA CYS A 40 11.58 2.59 4.30
C CYS A 40 12.11 1.23 4.78
N ARG A 41 13.14 1.23 5.63
CA ARG A 41 13.64 0.00 6.25
C ARG A 41 12.65 -0.61 7.24
N GLY A 42 11.93 0.21 8.02
CA GLY A 42 10.97 -0.27 9.00
C GLY A 42 9.69 -0.85 8.40
N VAL A 43 9.19 -0.29 7.29
CA VAL A 43 7.92 -0.68 6.68
C VAL A 43 8.13 -1.67 5.53
N PHE A 44 9.13 -1.42 4.67
CA PHE A 44 9.34 -2.17 3.43
C PHE A 44 10.62 -3.01 3.44
N ALA A 45 11.43 -2.95 4.50
CA ALA A 45 12.77 -3.55 4.55
C ALA A 45 13.65 -3.15 3.33
N GLY A 46 13.45 -1.94 2.81
CA GLY A 46 14.04 -1.46 1.55
C GLY A 46 14.79 -0.14 1.67
N ASP A 47 15.60 0.15 0.65
CA ASP A 47 16.34 1.41 0.50
C ASP A 47 15.43 2.51 -0.06
N CYS A 48 15.35 3.65 0.63
CA CYS A 48 14.55 4.79 0.21
C CYS A 48 14.91 5.33 -1.19
N ARG A 49 16.15 5.17 -1.64
CA ARG A 49 16.62 5.63 -2.96
C ARG A 49 16.11 4.77 -4.11
N ARG A 50 15.61 3.57 -3.81
CA ARG A 50 15.09 2.61 -4.80
C ARG A 50 13.58 2.46 -4.75
N LEU A 51 12.92 3.06 -3.75
CA LEU A 51 11.48 2.96 -3.54
C LEU A 51 10.75 4.17 -4.16
N SER A 52 9.57 3.90 -4.71
CA SER A 52 8.69 4.94 -5.27
C SER A 52 7.88 5.59 -4.15
N LEU A 53 8.08 6.90 -3.91
CA LEU A 53 7.29 7.67 -2.93
C LEU A 53 5.78 7.59 -3.23
N ARG A 54 5.40 7.66 -4.51
CA ARG A 54 4.01 7.57 -4.97
C ARG A 54 3.36 6.23 -4.61
N SER A 55 4.12 5.14 -4.63
CA SER A 55 3.60 3.80 -4.36
C SER A 55 3.66 3.44 -2.88
N CYS A 56 4.76 3.77 -2.22
CA CYS A 56 5.02 3.41 -0.83
C CYS A 56 4.34 4.36 0.17
N PHE A 57 4.15 5.63 -0.19
CA PHE A 57 3.59 6.66 0.68
C PHE A 57 2.66 7.62 -0.10
N PRO A 58 1.52 7.12 -0.63
CA PRO A 58 0.63 7.91 -1.47
C PRO A 58 0.12 9.19 -0.78
N PHE A 59 -0.17 9.12 0.53
CA PHE A 59 -0.60 10.29 1.30
C PHE A 59 0.47 11.40 1.40
N LEU A 60 1.77 11.04 1.47
CA LEU A 60 2.86 12.02 1.47
C LEU A 60 3.04 12.64 0.08
N TYR A 61 2.94 11.79 -0.96
CA TYR A 61 3.01 12.24 -2.35
C TYR A 61 1.89 13.22 -2.69
N ASP A 62 0.65 12.91 -2.29
CA ASP A 62 -0.50 13.78 -2.54
C ASP A 62 -0.41 15.09 -1.73
N ALA A 63 0.07 15.01 -0.47
CA ALA A 63 0.33 16.19 0.35
C ALA A 63 1.37 17.12 -0.29
N GLU A 64 2.46 16.55 -0.82
CA GLU A 64 3.48 17.29 -1.55
C GLU A 64 2.94 17.91 -2.85
N CYS A 65 2.28 17.12 -3.70
CA CYS A 65 1.76 17.59 -4.97
C CYS A 65 0.68 18.67 -4.80
N SER A 66 -0.18 18.55 -3.79
CA SER A 66 -1.30 19.48 -3.57
C SER A 66 -0.89 20.82 -2.96
N LYS A 67 0.11 20.84 -2.09
CA LYS A 67 0.47 22.03 -1.30
C LYS A 67 1.92 22.49 -1.51
N ARG A 68 2.69 21.85 -2.41
CA ARG A 68 4.15 22.01 -2.59
C ARG A 68 4.93 21.85 -1.27
N SER A 69 4.31 21.21 -0.29
CA SER A 69 4.86 20.95 1.03
C SER A 69 4.07 19.81 1.68
N VAL A 70 4.78 18.74 2.03
CA VAL A 70 4.22 17.59 2.73
C VAL A 70 3.53 18.01 4.03
N VAL A 71 4.12 18.97 4.76
CA VAL A 71 3.62 19.45 6.06
C VAL A 71 2.28 20.15 5.91
N LEU A 72 2.23 21.09 4.97
CA LEU A 72 1.01 21.83 4.70
C LEU A 72 -0.10 20.91 4.17
N GLY A 73 0.27 19.89 3.39
CA GLY A 73 -0.65 18.85 2.92
C GLY A 73 -1.19 17.97 4.05
N MET A 74 -0.35 17.51 4.98
CA MET A 74 -0.78 16.67 6.11
C MET A 74 -1.66 17.43 7.12
N VAL A 75 -1.40 18.72 7.36
CA VAL A 75 -2.24 19.54 8.26
C VAL A 75 -3.60 19.85 7.63
N ALA A 76 -3.67 19.99 6.31
CA ALA A 76 -4.91 20.27 5.58
C ALA A 76 -5.70 19.01 5.20
N GLY A 77 -5.05 17.85 5.13
CA GLY A 77 -5.58 16.60 4.60
C GLY A 77 -5.95 15.60 5.69
N GLY A 78 -7.16 15.72 6.23
CA GLY A 78 -7.78 14.62 6.97
C GLY A 78 -8.61 13.77 6.01
N ASP A 79 -8.08 12.63 5.57
CA ASP A 79 -8.84 11.69 4.76
C ASP A 79 -10.03 11.14 5.55
N LYS A 80 -11.24 11.47 5.09
CA LYS A 80 -12.50 10.96 5.62
C LYS A 80 -12.87 9.69 4.85
N THR A 81 -12.09 8.63 5.01
CA THR A 81 -12.49 7.32 4.48
C THR A 81 -13.71 6.82 5.25
N PRO A 82 -14.84 6.50 4.59
CA PRO A 82 -15.98 5.88 5.25
C PRO A 82 -15.52 4.55 5.83
N HIS A 83 -15.56 4.41 7.15
CA HIS A 83 -15.27 3.13 7.80
C HIS A 83 -16.56 2.33 7.95
N PRO A 84 -16.54 1.01 7.70
CA PRO A 84 -17.67 0.16 8.01
C PRO A 84 -18.00 0.26 9.51
N ASP A 85 -19.29 0.20 9.86
CA ASP A 85 -19.69 0.21 11.27
C ASP A 85 -19.51 -1.19 11.88
N SER A 86 -18.78 -1.27 12.97
CA SER A 86 -18.49 -2.52 13.69
C SER A 86 -18.18 -2.21 15.16
N PRO A 87 -18.64 -3.05 16.11
CA PRO A 87 -18.31 -2.89 17.53
C PRO A 87 -16.81 -2.78 17.81
N LEU A 88 -15.98 -3.48 17.02
CA LEU A 88 -14.51 -3.42 17.14
C LEU A 88 -13.95 -2.06 16.74
N ILE A 89 -14.51 -1.44 15.69
CA ILE A 89 -14.11 -0.10 15.23
C ILE A 89 -14.56 0.97 16.23
N GLN A 90 -15.75 0.82 16.82
CA GLN A 90 -16.22 1.73 17.86
C GLN A 90 -15.34 1.64 19.11
N ARG A 91 -14.99 0.42 19.53
CA ARG A 91 -14.10 0.19 20.66
C ARG A 91 -12.70 0.74 20.41
N SER A 92 -12.11 0.49 19.24
CA SER A 92 -10.76 0.97 18.92
C SER A 92 -10.67 2.50 18.93
N LYS A 93 -11.72 3.19 18.46
CA LYS A 93 -11.84 4.65 18.56
C LYS A 93 -11.96 5.13 20.00
N LYS A 94 -12.82 4.48 20.80
CA LYS A 94 -13.03 4.84 22.22
C LYS A 94 -11.77 4.67 23.05
N GLU A 95 -11.04 3.57 22.82
CA GLU A 95 -9.82 3.21 23.54
C GLU A 95 -8.55 3.78 22.89
N LYS A 96 -8.65 4.52 21.77
CA LYS A 96 -7.54 5.14 21.04
C LYS A 96 -6.39 4.17 20.71
N TRP A 97 -6.74 3.02 20.15
CA TRP A 97 -5.73 2.02 19.77
C TRP A 97 -4.81 2.55 18.68
N SER A 98 -3.50 2.49 18.92
CA SER A 98 -2.48 2.70 17.88
C SER A 98 -2.23 1.43 17.07
N GLN A 99 -2.27 0.27 17.73
CA GLN A 99 -2.01 -1.05 17.18
C GLN A 99 -2.80 -2.10 17.97
N TRP A 100 -3.04 -3.27 17.36
CA TRP A 100 -3.65 -4.42 18.02
C TRP A 100 -3.01 -5.70 17.48
N SER A 101 -3.16 -6.79 18.24
CA SER A 101 -2.79 -8.14 17.84
C SER A 101 -3.76 -9.14 18.47
N LEU A 102 -3.64 -10.40 18.12
CA LEU A 102 -4.42 -11.50 18.68
C LEU A 102 -3.62 -12.21 19.76
N ARG A 103 -4.29 -12.77 20.78
CA ARG A 103 -3.61 -13.46 21.90
C ARG A 103 -2.74 -14.63 21.45
N GLY A 104 -3.15 -15.33 20.38
CA GLY A 104 -2.38 -16.42 19.76
C GLY A 104 -1.37 -15.97 18.69
N GLY A 105 -1.16 -14.66 18.54
CA GLY A 105 -0.39 -14.08 17.44
C GLY A 105 -1.21 -13.86 16.17
N MET A 106 -0.65 -13.11 15.21
CA MET A 106 -1.35 -12.75 13.97
C MET A 106 -1.69 -13.96 13.08
N GLN A 107 -0.99 -15.08 13.25
CA GLN A 107 -1.28 -16.34 12.55
C GLN A 107 -2.72 -16.83 12.81
N THR A 108 -3.28 -16.56 13.99
CA THR A 108 -4.67 -16.92 14.34
C THR A 108 -5.69 -16.36 13.35
N LEU A 109 -5.43 -15.19 12.74
CA LEU A 109 -6.30 -14.62 11.71
C LEU A 109 -6.32 -15.51 10.46
N SER A 110 -5.15 -15.91 9.97
CA SER A 110 -5.02 -16.75 8.78
C SER A 110 -5.61 -18.15 8.99
N GLU A 111 -5.42 -18.72 10.18
CA GLU A 111 -6.00 -20.03 10.56
C GLU A 111 -7.54 -19.98 10.62
N ALA A 112 -8.10 -18.92 11.20
CA ALA A 112 -9.55 -18.74 11.26
C ALA A 112 -10.15 -18.56 9.85
N LEU A 113 -9.47 -17.83 8.97
CA LEU A 113 -9.86 -17.69 7.56
C LEU A 113 -9.82 -19.05 6.83
N GLU A 114 -8.76 -19.83 7.03
CA GLU A 114 -8.63 -21.17 6.45
C GLU A 114 -9.78 -22.08 6.87
N SER A 115 -10.10 -22.14 8.17
CA SER A 115 -11.22 -22.93 8.70
C SER A 115 -12.54 -22.48 8.09
N TYR A 116 -12.80 -21.16 8.07
CA TYR A 116 -14.05 -20.60 7.58
C TYR A 116 -14.34 -20.95 6.11
N ILE A 117 -13.32 -20.93 5.25
CA ILE A 117 -13.52 -21.25 3.82
C ILE A 117 -13.61 -22.76 3.59
N LYS A 118 -12.89 -23.58 4.37
CA LYS A 118 -13.03 -25.04 4.36
C LYS A 118 -14.44 -25.48 4.75
N ASP A 119 -15.02 -24.84 5.78
CA ASP A 119 -16.40 -25.10 6.21
C ASP A 119 -17.43 -24.75 5.13
N LYS A 120 -17.06 -23.88 4.18
CA LYS A 120 -17.87 -23.53 2.99
C LYS A 120 -17.64 -24.46 1.80
N GLY A 121 -16.85 -25.53 1.96
CA GLY A 121 -16.54 -26.50 0.91
C GLY A 121 -15.44 -26.05 -0.05
N VAL A 122 -14.61 -25.07 0.33
CA VAL A 122 -13.45 -24.68 -0.47
C VAL A 122 -12.28 -25.63 -0.19
N GLU A 123 -11.74 -26.23 -1.25
CA GLU A 123 -10.51 -27.02 -1.18
C GLU A 123 -9.27 -26.12 -1.25
N ILE A 124 -8.28 -26.38 -0.39
CA ILE A 124 -7.04 -25.61 -0.31
C ILE A 124 -5.87 -26.55 -0.57
N HIS A 125 -5.15 -26.32 -1.65
CA HIS A 125 -3.94 -27.05 -2.00
C HIS A 125 -2.72 -26.32 -1.43
N LYS A 126 -2.04 -26.96 -0.47
CA LYS A 126 -0.76 -26.49 0.10
C LYS A 126 0.39 -27.19 -0.63
N ASP A 127 1.59 -26.61 -0.53
CA ASP A 127 2.80 -27.20 -1.12
C ASP A 127 2.70 -27.49 -2.63
N THR A 128 1.81 -26.78 -3.32
CA THR A 128 1.53 -26.93 -4.76
C THR A 128 1.84 -25.60 -5.44
N PRO A 129 3.09 -25.34 -5.84
CA PRO A 129 3.44 -24.10 -6.54
C PRO A 129 2.75 -24.04 -7.91
N VAL A 130 2.24 -22.87 -8.28
CA VAL A 130 1.71 -22.63 -9.62
C VAL A 130 2.89 -22.38 -10.56
N GLU A 131 3.07 -23.24 -11.56
CA GLU A 131 4.21 -23.18 -12.49
C GLU A 131 3.91 -22.41 -13.77
N ALA A 132 2.67 -22.47 -14.26
CA ALA A 132 2.27 -21.83 -15.51
C ALA A 132 0.82 -21.35 -15.45
N LEU A 133 0.51 -20.36 -16.28
CA LEU A 133 -0.86 -19.90 -16.52
C LEU A 133 -1.07 -19.84 -18.03
N GLU A 134 -1.92 -20.71 -18.56
CA GLU A 134 -2.20 -20.79 -20.00
C GLU A 134 -3.65 -20.45 -20.31
N ARG A 135 -3.86 -19.70 -21.40
CA ARG A 135 -5.21 -19.38 -21.87
C ARG A 135 -5.65 -20.42 -22.89
N ARG A 136 -6.70 -21.17 -22.55
CA ARG A 136 -7.31 -22.17 -23.44
C ARG A 136 -8.09 -21.50 -24.57
N ALA A 137 -8.28 -22.25 -25.65
CA ALA A 137 -9.04 -21.79 -26.84
C ALA A 137 -10.50 -21.44 -26.52
N ASP A 138 -11.08 -22.00 -25.47
CA ASP A 138 -12.42 -21.69 -24.96
C ASP A 138 -12.47 -20.41 -24.08
N GLY A 139 -11.34 -19.73 -23.92
CA GLY A 139 -11.22 -18.50 -23.12
C GLY A 139 -10.99 -18.72 -21.63
N ARG A 140 -10.97 -19.97 -21.13
CA ARG A 140 -10.67 -20.29 -19.73
C ARG A 140 -9.17 -20.25 -19.45
N TRP A 141 -8.82 -20.06 -18.18
CA TRP A 141 -7.44 -20.20 -17.71
C TRP A 141 -7.19 -21.63 -17.25
N GLN A 142 -6.02 -22.13 -17.60
CA GLN A 142 -5.41 -23.32 -17.04
C GLN A 142 -4.30 -22.85 -16.11
N VAL A 143 -4.39 -23.30 -14.87
CA VAL A 143 -3.44 -23.05 -13.78
C VAL A 143 -2.65 -24.32 -13.52
#